data_AF-A0A6V7HWG4-F1
#
_entry.id   AF-A0A6V7HWG4-F1
#
_cell.length_a   1.000
_cell.length_b   1.000
_cell.length_c   1.000
_cell.angle_alpha   90.00
_cell.angle_beta   90.00
_cell.angle_gamma   90.00
#
_symmetry.space_group_name_H-M   'P 1'
#
loop_
_entity.id
_entity.type
_entity.pdbx_description
1 polymer ?
#
loop_
_entity_poly.entity_id
_entity_poly.type
_entity_poly.pdbx_seq_one_letter_code
_entity_poly.pdbx_strand_id
1 'polypeptide(L)'
;KFGSATSDDLWASLQAALDEKTRPTSRSQATHDIKAMMDPWLRQTGYPLLNVTRDYDSGVVTINQSAVSDKNSTQLWLVPVTFATSSKPDFSNTAISHWLHDGEKTLKLPGIPKDDWIILNLQLK
;
A
#
# COMPACT_ATOMS: atom_id res chain seq x y z
N LYS A 1 -4.64 -20.80 26.86
CA LYS A 1 -3.24 -20.30 26.87
C LYS A 1 -3.26 -18.94 27.56
N PHE A 2 -2.44 -18.72 28.58
CA PHE A 2 -2.31 -17.43 29.27
C PHE A 2 -0.82 -17.07 29.30
N GLY A 3 -0.46 -15.90 28.74
CA GLY A 3 0.91 -15.41 28.59
C GLY A 3 0.91 -14.05 27.88
N SER A 4 2.04 -13.36 27.84
CA SER A 4 2.22 -12.13 27.05
C SER A 4 2.45 -12.46 25.58
N ALA A 5 2.13 -11.53 24.69
CA ALA A 5 2.35 -11.64 23.25
C ALA A 5 3.23 -10.49 22.75
N THR A 6 3.92 -10.74 21.65
CA THR A 6 4.76 -9.79 20.91
C THR A 6 4.14 -9.46 19.55
N SER A 7 4.70 -8.47 18.84
CA SER A 7 4.33 -8.18 17.45
C SER A 7 4.51 -9.40 16.55
N ASP A 8 5.56 -10.19 16.80
CA ASP A 8 5.89 -11.36 15.99
C ASP A 8 4.86 -12.48 16.15
N ASP A 9 4.28 -12.63 17.36
CA ASP A 9 3.18 -13.57 17.61
C ASP A 9 1.92 -13.19 16.81
N LEU A 10 1.64 -11.88 16.69
CA LEU A 10 0.53 -11.38 15.87
C LEU A 10 0.78 -11.66 14.38
N TRP A 11 1.98 -11.37 13.87
CA TRP A 11 2.33 -11.62 12.47
C TRP A 11 2.25 -13.10 12.11
N ALA A 12 2.78 -13.97 12.96
CA ALA A 12 2.69 -15.42 12.77
C ALA A 12 1.23 -15.91 12.72
N SER A 13 0.37 -15.37 13.58
CA SER A 13 -1.05 -15.74 13.62
C SER A 13 -1.80 -15.28 12.37
N LEU A 14 -1.55 -14.05 11.91
CA LEU A 14 -2.14 -13.53 10.67
C LEU A 14 -1.62 -14.26 9.43
N GLN A 15 -0.34 -14.63 9.41
CA GLN A 15 0.27 -15.37 8.31
C GLN A 15 -0.36 -16.76 8.19
N ALA A 16 -0.52 -17.47 9.31
CA ALA A 16 -1.18 -18.79 9.31
C ALA A 16 -2.63 -18.71 8.79
N ALA A 17 -3.38 -17.68 9.17
CA ALA A 17 -4.75 -17.47 8.68
C ALA A 17 -4.79 -17.10 7.18
N LEU A 18 -3.77 -16.40 6.67
CA LEU A 18 -3.61 -16.13 5.25
C LEU A 18 -3.33 -17.42 4.49
N ASP A 19 -2.34 -18.19 4.94
CA ASP A 19 -1.90 -19.46 4.34
C ASP A 19 -3.03 -20.51 4.28
N GLU A 20 -3.94 -20.51 5.28
CA GLU A 20 -5.13 -21.36 5.27
C GLU A 20 -6.12 -20.99 4.16
N LYS A 21 -6.22 -19.70 3.81
CA LYS A 21 -7.17 -19.18 2.82
C LYS A 21 -6.61 -19.15 1.39
N THR A 22 -5.31 -18.98 1.21
CA THR A 22 -4.65 -18.91 -0.10
C THR A 22 -4.38 -20.31 -0.67
N ARG A 23 -5.38 -20.89 -1.35
CA ARG A 23 -5.13 -21.96 -2.33
C ARG A 23 -4.30 -21.41 -3.51
N PRO A 24 -3.45 -22.21 -4.19
CA PRO A 24 -2.36 -21.75 -5.06
C PRO A 24 -2.78 -21.13 -6.42
N THR A 25 -3.97 -20.53 -6.51
CA THR A 25 -4.59 -20.16 -7.80
C THR A 25 -4.83 -18.67 -8.02
N SER A 26 -4.46 -17.75 -7.12
CA SER A 26 -4.78 -16.33 -7.31
C SER A 26 -3.56 -15.41 -7.38
N ARG A 27 -3.46 -14.69 -8.51
CA ARG A 27 -2.39 -13.77 -8.93
C ARG A 27 -2.37 -12.44 -8.15
N SER A 28 -2.23 -12.46 -6.83
CA SER A 28 -1.79 -11.26 -6.11
C SER A 28 -0.38 -11.50 -5.58
N GLN A 29 0.62 -11.05 -6.35
CA GLN A 29 2.05 -11.19 -6.03
C GLN A 29 2.54 -10.31 -4.88
N ALA A 30 1.64 -9.64 -4.17
CA ALA A 30 2.06 -8.79 -3.08
C ALA A 30 2.15 -9.58 -1.78
N THR A 31 3.39 -10.06 -1.60
CA THR A 31 4.03 -10.37 -0.32
C THR A 31 3.27 -11.33 0.57
N HIS A 32 3.66 -12.60 0.44
CA HIS A 32 3.27 -13.70 1.31
C HIS A 32 3.90 -13.58 2.72
N ASP A 33 4.53 -12.45 3.05
CA ASP A 33 5.21 -12.23 4.32
C ASP A 33 4.63 -10.99 5.01
N ILE A 34 3.67 -11.22 5.90
CA ILE A 34 3.03 -10.18 6.70
C ILE A 34 4.03 -9.49 7.61
N LYS A 35 5.04 -10.21 8.12
CA LYS A 35 6.04 -9.62 9.02
C LYS A 35 6.90 -8.61 8.27
N ALA A 36 7.42 -8.98 7.10
CA ALA A 36 8.20 -8.07 6.26
C ALA A 36 7.41 -6.81 5.88
N MET A 37 6.11 -6.96 5.59
CA MET A 37 5.23 -5.82 5.33
C MET A 37 5.08 -4.91 6.55
N MET A 38 4.83 -5.48 7.74
CA MET A 38 4.42 -4.71 8.92
C MET A 38 5.58 -4.20 9.79
N ASP A 39 6.74 -4.84 9.76
CA ASP A 39 7.92 -4.42 10.53
C ASP A 39 8.33 -2.96 10.24
N PRO A 40 8.38 -2.48 8.98
CA PRO A 40 8.66 -1.08 8.68
C PRO A 40 7.65 -0.09 9.28
N TRP A 41 6.37 -0.48 9.40
CA TRP A 41 5.33 0.37 10.00
C TRP A 41 5.46 0.47 11.52
N LEU A 42 6.04 -0.53 12.18
CA LEU A 42 6.26 -0.52 13.63
C LEU A 42 7.63 0.04 14.03
N ARG A 43 8.66 -0.19 13.23
CA ARG A 43 10.06 0.06 13.61
C ARG A 43 10.64 1.34 13.03
N GLN A 44 10.13 1.82 11.89
CA GLN A 44 10.59 3.07 11.31
C GLN A 44 9.88 4.25 11.97
N THR A 45 10.63 5.29 12.32
CA THR A 45 10.05 6.53 12.84
C THR A 45 9.24 7.25 11.77
N GLY A 46 7.98 7.56 12.08
CA GLY A 46 7.09 8.28 11.17
C GLY A 46 6.24 7.35 10.29
N TYR A 47 5.78 7.88 9.16
CA TYR A 47 4.90 7.19 8.22
C TYR A 47 5.15 7.69 6.79
N PRO A 48 4.76 6.91 5.75
CA PRO A 48 4.96 7.32 4.38
C PRO A 48 4.02 8.48 4.01
N LEU A 49 4.60 9.52 3.43
CA LEU A 49 3.90 10.55 2.67
C LEU A 49 3.86 10.14 1.20
N LEU A 50 2.66 9.98 0.65
CA LEU A 50 2.46 9.73 -0.78
C LEU A 50 2.22 11.04 -1.52
N ASN A 51 3.20 11.44 -2.34
CA ASN A 51 3.05 12.53 -3.28
C ASN A 51 2.49 12.01 -4.60
N VAL A 52 1.29 12.47 -4.95
CA VAL A 52 0.60 12.06 -6.18
C VAL A 52 0.70 13.17 -7.20
N THR A 53 1.48 12.95 -8.24
CA THR A 53 1.65 13.89 -9.36
C THR A 53 0.98 13.33 -10.59
N ARG A 54 0.18 14.15 -11.25
CA ARG A 54 -0.55 13.74 -12.44
C ARG A 54 -0.10 14.55 -13.64
N ASP A 55 0.21 13.83 -14.71
CA ASP A 55 0.42 14.39 -16.03
C ASP A 55 -0.88 14.25 -16.85
N TYR A 56 -1.49 15.39 -17.17
CA TYR A 56 -2.76 15.46 -17.91
C TYR A 56 -2.58 15.25 -19.42
N ASP A 57 -1.36 15.46 -19.94
CA ASP A 57 -1.06 15.26 -21.36
C ASP A 57 -0.85 13.78 -21.66
N SER A 58 -0.06 13.08 -20.82
CA SER A 58 0.19 11.64 -20.97
C SER A 58 -0.85 10.75 -20.29
N GLY A 59 -1.67 11.29 -19.38
CA GLY A 59 -2.65 10.52 -18.60
C GLY A 59 -2.03 9.60 -17.55
N VAL A 60 -0.75 9.82 -17.19
CA VAL A 60 -0.01 9.03 -16.21
C VAL A 60 -0.06 9.71 -14.83
N VAL A 61 -0.41 8.94 -13.81
CA VAL A 61 -0.28 9.33 -12.40
C VAL A 61 0.98 8.70 -11.81
N THR A 62 1.83 9.52 -11.20
CA THR A 62 3.05 9.10 -10.51
C THR A 62 2.85 9.27 -9.01
N ILE A 63 3.00 8.19 -8.25
CA ILE A 63 2.90 8.17 -6.79
C ILE A 63 4.30 7.97 -6.23
N ASN A 64 4.81 8.91 -5.45
CA ASN A 64 6.13 8.84 -4.84
C ASN A 64 6.02 8.79 -3.31
N GLN A 65 6.73 7.88 -2.66
CA GLN A 65 6.80 7.81 -1.20
C GLN A 65 8.05 8.51 -0.63
N SER A 66 7.85 9.16 0.51
CA SER A 66 8.88 9.78 1.35
C SER A 66 8.50 9.68 2.82
N ALA A 67 9.43 9.74 3.76
CA ALA A 67 9.07 9.80 5.18
C ALA A 67 8.60 11.20 5.57
N VAL A 68 7.49 11.31 6.32
CA VAL A 68 6.97 12.61 6.79
C VAL A 68 7.97 13.37 7.66
N SER A 69 8.73 12.65 8.49
CA SER A 69 9.71 13.26 9.40
C SER A 69 10.99 13.72 8.71
N ASP A 70 11.36 13.12 7.58
CA ASP A 70 12.58 13.44 6.86
C ASP A 70 12.47 13.05 5.37
N LYS A 71 12.46 14.05 4.49
CA LYS A 71 12.39 13.86 3.04
C LYS A 71 13.66 13.21 2.45
N ASN A 72 14.79 13.29 3.15
CA ASN A 72 16.04 12.65 2.75
C ASN A 72 16.17 11.23 3.30
N SER A 73 15.21 10.78 4.10
CA SER A 73 15.18 9.41 4.61
C SER A 73 15.19 8.40 3.48
N THR A 74 15.93 7.32 3.69
CA THR A 74 15.92 6.14 2.83
C THR A 74 14.88 5.11 3.28
N GLN A 75 14.12 5.41 4.34
CA GLN A 75 13.03 4.57 4.81
C GLN A 75 11.95 4.49 3.74
N LEU A 76 11.54 3.25 3.46
CA LEU A 76 10.47 2.94 2.54
C LEU A 76 9.53 1.97 3.21
N TRP A 77 8.28 2.01 2.78
CA TRP A 77 7.24 1.12 3.24
C TRP A 77 6.69 0.37 2.04
N LEU A 78 6.26 -0.87 2.30
CA LEU A 78 5.36 -1.55 1.39
C LEU A 78 3.96 -0.97 1.63
N VAL A 79 3.48 -0.14 0.69
CA VAL A 79 2.22 0.59 0.85
C VAL A 79 1.14 -0.02 -0.04
N PRO A 80 0.03 -0.53 0.53
CA PRO A 80 -1.14 -0.90 -0.25
C PRO A 80 -1.81 0.36 -0.80
N VAL A 81 -1.89 0.46 -2.12
CA VAL A 81 -2.52 1.59 -2.81
C VAL A 81 -3.93 1.20 -3.23
N THR A 82 -4.89 2.00 -2.78
CA THR A 82 -6.28 2.00 -3.25
C THR A 82 -6.61 3.37 -3.82
N PHE A 83 -7.44 3.42 -4.85
CA PHE A 83 -7.88 4.69 -5.44
C PHE A 83 -9.23 4.57 -6.13
N ALA A 84 -9.90 5.71 -6.25
CA ALA A 84 -11.11 5.90 -7.03
C ALA A 84 -10.89 7.05 -8.03
N THR A 85 -11.67 7.05 -9.11
CA THR A 85 -11.67 8.14 -10.10
C THR A 85 -13.07 8.67 -10.31
N SER A 86 -13.23 9.82 -10.99
CA SER A 86 -14.58 10.35 -11.28
C SER A 86 -15.43 9.40 -12.12
N SER A 87 -14.84 8.69 -13.09
CA SER A 87 -15.54 7.71 -13.91
C SER A 87 -15.83 6.40 -13.18
N LYS A 88 -15.09 6.09 -12.10
CA LYS A 88 -15.28 4.92 -11.23
C LYS A 88 -15.24 5.34 -9.76
N PRO A 89 -16.26 6.05 -9.25
CA PRO A 89 -16.25 6.67 -7.94
C PRO A 89 -16.69 5.69 -6.83
N ASP A 90 -16.19 4.45 -6.88
CA ASP A 90 -16.48 3.45 -5.86
C ASP A 90 -15.48 3.55 -4.70
N PHE A 91 -15.85 4.33 -3.68
CA PHE A 91 -15.08 4.45 -2.44
C PHE A 91 -15.33 3.29 -1.47
N SER A 92 -16.28 2.40 -1.76
CA SER A 92 -16.64 1.28 -0.88
C SER A 92 -15.69 0.10 -1.02
N ASN A 93 -15.13 -0.08 -2.21
CA ASN A 93 -14.18 -1.15 -2.53
C ASN A 93 -12.76 -0.79 -2.07
N THR A 94 -12.36 -1.34 -0.92
CA THR A 94 -11.01 -1.18 -0.36
C THR A 94 -10.04 -2.29 -0.77
N ALA A 95 -10.40 -3.12 -1.76
CA ALA A 95 -9.48 -4.11 -2.28
C ALA A 95 -8.23 -3.44 -2.87
N ILE A 96 -7.07 -4.00 -2.55
CA ILE A 96 -5.79 -3.41 -2.93
C ILE A 96 -5.64 -3.49 -4.44
N SER A 97 -5.49 -2.35 -5.09
CA SER A 97 -5.35 -2.29 -6.54
C SER A 97 -3.89 -2.44 -6.97
N HIS A 98 -2.98 -1.80 -6.23
CA HIS A 98 -1.55 -1.81 -6.51
C HIS A 98 -0.74 -1.78 -5.22
N TRP A 99 0.52 -2.16 -5.32
CA TRP A 99 1.48 -2.06 -4.23
C TRP A 99 2.60 -1.13 -4.63
N LEU A 100 2.93 -0.20 -3.75
CA LEU A 100 4.16 0.58 -3.85
C LEU A 100 5.20 -0.13 -2.99
N HIS A 101 6.16 -0.78 -3.64
CA HIS A 101 7.14 -1.65 -2.97
C HIS A 101 8.17 -0.86 -2.17
N ASP A 102 8.68 -1.46 -1.10
CA ASP A 102 9.73 -0.93 -0.22
C ASP A 102 11.13 -0.83 -0.88
N GLY A 103 11.33 -1.40 -2.07
CA GLY A 103 12.48 -1.15 -2.93
C GLY A 103 12.27 -0.05 -3.99
N GLU A 104 11.02 0.40 -4.15
CA GLU A 104 10.63 1.34 -5.21
C GLU A 104 10.05 2.62 -4.59
N LYS A 105 10.75 3.73 -4.77
CA LYS A 105 10.25 5.04 -4.30
C LYS A 105 9.00 5.49 -5.06
N THR A 106 8.73 4.94 -6.25
CA THR A 106 7.75 5.48 -7.18
C THR A 106 6.94 4.37 -7.86
N LEU A 107 5.61 4.56 -7.90
CA LEU A 107 4.66 3.76 -8.66
C LEU A 107 4.02 4.62 -9.75
N LYS A 108 3.89 4.10 -10.96
CA LYS A 108 3.22 4.78 -12.08
C LYS A 108 1.93 4.06 -12.45
N LEU A 109 0.83 4.81 -12.50
CA LEU A 109 -0.50 4.35 -12.89
C LEU A 109 -0.88 5.01 -14.24
N PRO A 110 -0.82 4.28 -15.37
CA PRO A 110 -1.24 4.81 -16.65
C PRO A 110 -2.76 4.74 -16.83
N GLY A 111 -3.29 5.49 -17.80
CA GLY A 111 -4.65 5.30 -18.30
C GLY A 111 -5.75 5.94 -17.46
N ILE A 112 -5.44 6.99 -16.69
CA ILE A 112 -6.46 7.78 -15.98
C ILE A 112 -6.91 8.94 -16.90
N PRO A 113 -8.17 8.96 -17.39
CA PRO A 113 -8.64 9.95 -18.37
C PRO A 113 -8.45 11.38 -17.87
N LYS A 114 -7.90 12.29 -18.68
CA LYS A 114 -7.53 13.67 -18.26
C LYS A 114 -8.60 14.41 -17.45
N ASP A 115 -9.88 14.20 -17.73
CA ASP A 115 -11.00 14.88 -17.08
C ASP A 115 -11.43 14.22 -15.75
N ASP A 116 -10.83 13.09 -15.38
CA ASP A 116 -11.10 12.40 -14.11
C ASP A 116 -10.31 13.01 -12.96
N TRP A 117 -10.90 13.14 -11.77
CA TRP A 117 -10.12 13.26 -10.54
C TRP A 117 -9.60 11.87 -10.12
N ILE A 118 -8.57 11.83 -9.27
CA ILE A 118 -8.10 10.61 -8.60
C ILE A 118 -8.00 10.88 -7.09
N ILE A 119 -8.58 9.99 -6.28
CA ILE A 119 -8.48 10.04 -4.81
C ILE A 119 -7.92 8.71 -4.34
N LEU A 120 -6.82 8.76 -3.59
CA LEU A 120 -6.14 7.59 -3.02
C LEU A 120 -6.58 7.37 -1.57
N ASN A 121 -6.27 6.18 -1.04
CA ASN A 121 -6.48 5.80 0.36
C ASN A 121 -7.97 5.85 0.77
N LEU A 122 -8.74 4.98 0.12
CA LEU A 122 -10.19 4.95 0.25
C LEU A 122 -10.61 4.64 1.70
N GLN A 123 -11.55 5.44 2.22
CA GLN A 123 -12.12 5.33 3.57
C GLN A 123 -11.15 5.55 4.74
N LEU A 124 -10.07 6.31 4.56
CA LEU A 124 -9.30 6.77 5.70
C LEU A 124 -10.21 7.55 6.66
N LYS A 125 -10.42 7.01 7.86
CA LYS A 125 -11.21 7.62 8.95
C LYS A 125 -10.33 7.96 10.12
#